data_AF-A0A945XRU2-F1
#
_entry.id   AF-A0A945XRU2-F1
#
_cell.length_a   1.000
_cell.length_b   1.000
_cell.length_c   1.000
_cell.angle_alpha   90.00
_cell.angle_beta   90.00
_cell.angle_gamma   90.00
#
_symmetry.space_group_name_H-M   'P 1'
#
loop_
_entity.id
_entity.type
_entity.pdbx_description
1 polymer ?
#
loop_
_entity_poly.entity_id
_entity_poly.type
_entity_poly.pdbx_seq_one_letter_code
_entity_poly.pdbx_strand_id
1 'polypeptide(L)' 'DYHASTDSLIDLNADIDAGIIAFYHLVPAPANLLMSKIFERNLPENFLLANDGDWFELPSDSAAIIHTSN' A
#
# COMPACT_ATOMS: atom_id res chain seq x y z
N ASP A 1 -11.24 -11.96 -14.67
CA ASP A 1 -10.79 -11.45 -13.37
C ASP A 1 -9.73 -10.39 -13.64
N TYR A 2 -10.01 -9.13 -13.37
CA TYR A 2 -9.13 -8.00 -13.73
C TYR A 2 -8.41 -7.44 -12.50
N HIS A 3 -8.91 -7.71 -11.30
CA HIS A 3 -8.34 -7.21 -10.05
C HIS A 3 -7.69 -8.36 -9.28
N ALA A 4 -6.46 -8.14 -8.81
CA ALA A 4 -5.83 -9.08 -7.88
C ALA A 4 -6.58 -9.06 -6.54
N SER A 5 -6.70 -10.22 -5.90
CA SER A 5 -7.15 -10.29 -4.51
C SER A 5 -6.05 -9.79 -3.57
N THR A 6 -6.44 -9.30 -2.39
CA THR A 6 -5.49 -8.89 -1.34
C THR A 6 -4.57 -10.04 -0.93
N ASP A 7 -5.10 -11.27 -0.83
CA ASP A 7 -4.31 -12.45 -0.47
C ASP A 7 -3.18 -12.70 -1.49
N SER A 8 -3.47 -12.58 -2.80
CA SER A 8 -2.44 -12.74 -3.83
C SER A 8 -1.35 -11.65 -3.79
N LEU A 9 -1.68 -10.44 -3.32
CA LEU A 9 -0.69 -9.37 -3.12
C LEU A 9 0.19 -9.64 -1.89
N ILE A 10 -0.36 -10.24 -0.84
CA ILE A 10 0.39 -10.67 0.34
C ILE A 10 1.35 -11.80 -0.04
N ASP A 11 0.87 -12.79 -0.80
CA ASP A 11 1.71 -13.90 -1.27
C ASP A 11 2.85 -13.38 -2.16
N LEU A 12 2.56 -12.47 -3.09
CA LEU A 12 3.58 -11.85 -3.94
C LEU A 12 4.62 -11.08 -3.12
N ASN A 13 4.19 -10.35 -2.08
CA ASN A 13 5.11 -9.62 -1.20
C ASN A 13 6.10 -10.55 -0.51
N ALA A 14 5.68 -11.75 -0.12
CA ALA A 14 6.55 -12.75 0.49
C ALA A 14 7.65 -13.23 -0.48
N ASP A 15 7.41 -13.18 -1.79
CA ASP A 15 8.36 -13.60 -2.81
C ASP A 15 9.36 -12.50 -3.21
N ILE A 16 8.94 -11.22 -3.19
CA ILE A 16 9.74 -10.09 -3.72
C ILE A 16 10.43 -9.24 -2.64
N ASP A 17 10.06 -9.40 -1.37
CA ASP A 17 10.58 -8.63 -0.22
C ASP A 17 10.51 -7.11 -0.44
N ALA A 18 9.32 -6.60 -0.77
CA ALA A 18 9.13 -5.17 -1.04
C ALA A 18 9.13 -4.34 0.25
N GLY A 19 9.88 -3.23 0.25
CA GLY A 19 9.95 -2.33 1.40
C GLY A 19 8.63 -1.68 1.79
N ILE A 20 7.81 -1.27 0.81
CA ILE A 20 6.44 -0.76 1.00
C ILE A 20 5.55 -1.26 -0.15
N ILE A 21 4.33 -1.68 0.18
CA ILE A 21 3.25 -1.90 -0.78
C ILE A 21 2.18 -0.81 -0.61
N ALA A 22 2.15 0.12 -1.55
CA ALA A 22 1.18 1.21 -1.57
C ALA A 22 -0.04 0.83 -2.42
N PHE A 23 -1.20 0.70 -1.78
CA PHE A 23 -2.46 0.56 -2.49
C PHE A 23 -2.90 1.94 -3.00
N TYR A 24 -3.00 2.04 -4.33
CA TYR A 24 -3.52 3.21 -5.02
C TYR A 24 -4.70 2.81 -5.91
N HIS A 25 -5.60 3.74 -6.20
CA HIS A 25 -6.73 3.53 -7.11
C HIS A 25 -7.72 2.41 -6.70
N LEU A 26 -8.16 2.46 -5.44
CA LEU A 26 -9.17 1.52 -4.93
C LEU A 26 -10.56 1.79 -5.54
N VAL A 27 -11.30 0.71 -5.82
CA VAL A 27 -12.66 0.78 -6.37
C VAL A 27 -13.61 -0.05 -5.50
N PRO A 28 -14.60 0.58 -4.83
CA PRO A 28 -14.81 2.03 -4.76
C PRO A 28 -13.69 2.73 -3.97
N ALA A 29 -13.44 4.00 -4.30
CA ALA A 29 -12.50 4.81 -3.53
C ALA A 29 -12.98 4.95 -2.08
N PRO A 30 -12.10 4.90 -1.06
CA PRO A 30 -12.52 5.01 0.33
C PRO A 30 -13.10 6.40 0.61
N ALA A 31 -14.42 6.50 0.73
CA ALA A 31 -15.08 7.78 0.95
C ALA A 31 -15.04 8.25 2.43
N ASN A 32 -14.61 7.39 3.35
CA ASN A 32 -14.55 7.67 4.78
C ASN A 32 -13.62 6.70 5.52
N LEU A 33 -13.33 7.01 6.78
CA LEU A 33 -12.45 6.24 7.66
C LEU A 33 -12.88 4.77 7.81
N LEU A 34 -14.18 4.47 7.81
CA LEU A 34 -14.65 3.10 7.93
C LEU A 34 -14.27 2.29 6.69
N MET A 35 -14.41 2.86 5.50
CA MET A 35 -13.99 2.21 4.26
C MET A 35 -12.47 2.01 4.19
N SER A 36 -11.67 2.99 4.62
CA SER A 36 -10.21 2.84 4.67
C SER A 36 -9.80 1.66 5.55
N LYS A 37 -10.40 1.54 6.73
CA LYS A 37 -10.15 0.43 7.67
C LYS A 37 -10.51 -0.95 7.11
N ILE A 38 -11.44 -1.03 6.16
CA ILE A 38 -11.78 -2.30 5.50
C ILE A 38 -10.62 -2.73 4.59
N PHE A 39 -10.03 -1.81 3.84
CA PHE A 39 -8.89 -2.11 2.97
C PHE A 39 -7.60 -2.39 3.76
N GLU A 40 -7.39 -1.70 4.89
CA GLU A 40 -6.22 -1.89 5.77
C GLU A 40 -6.30 -3.15 6.63
N ARG A 41 -7.44 -3.84 6.64
CA ARG A 41 -7.68 -4.95 7.55
C ARG A 41 -6.75 -6.13 7.26
N ASN A 42 -6.06 -6.59 8.30
CA ASN A 42 -5.16 -7.76 8.25
C ASN A 42 -4.02 -7.62 7.23
N LEU A 43 -3.68 -6.39 6.84
CA LEU A 43 -2.50 -6.18 6.01
C LEU A 43 -1.22 -6.25 6.87
N PRO A 44 -0.10 -6.74 6.30
CA PRO A 44 1.21 -6.61 6.92
C PRO A 44 1.61 -5.14 7.13
N GLU A 45 2.55 -4.87 8.05
CA GLU A 45 2.94 -3.51 8.43
C GLU A 45 3.52 -2.67 7.28
N ASN A 46 4.11 -3.31 6.26
CA ASN A 46 4.68 -2.62 5.09
C ASN A 46 3.63 -2.23 4.04
N PHE A 47 2.34 -2.50 4.28
CA PHE A 47 1.25 -2.11 3.40
C PHE A 47 0.57 -0.83 3.89
N LEU A 48 0.19 0.04 2.96
CA LEU A 48 -0.54 1.27 3.27
C LEU A 48 -1.50 1.67 2.16
N LEU A 49 -2.48 2.50 2.51
CA LEU A 49 -3.31 3.21 1.55
C LEU A 49 -2.62 4.53 1.19
N ALA A 50 -2.25 4.69 -0.08
CA ALA A 50 -1.69 5.94 -0.56
C ALA A 50 -2.79 6.96 -0.87
N ASN A 51 -2.55 8.22 -0.49
CA ASN A 51 -3.43 9.33 -0.85
C ASN A 51 -2.86 10.11 -2.03
N ASP A 52 -3.74 10.80 -2.75
CA ASP A 52 -3.33 11.74 -3.78
C ASP A 52 -2.46 12.85 -3.15
N GLY A 53 -1.22 12.97 -3.63
CA GLY A 53 -0.24 13.93 -3.11
C GLY A 53 0.77 13.36 -2.12
N ASP A 54 0.66 12.08 -1.75
CA ASP A 54 1.70 11.40 -0.96
C ASP A 54 3.04 11.38 -1.70
N TRP A 55 4.13 11.48 -0.95
CA TRP A 55 5.50 11.40 -1.46
C TRP A 55 6.20 10.15 -0.95
N PHE A 56 6.90 9.47 -1.86
CA PHE A 56 7.77 8.34 -1.56
C PHE A 56 9.17 8.67 -2.06
N GLU A 57 10.12 8.83 -1.14
CA GLU A 57 11.51 9.11 -1.47
C GLU A 57 12.34 7.83 -1.34
N LEU A 58 13.19 7.57 -2.34
CA LEU A 58 14.11 6.45 -2.39
C LEU A 58 15.55 7.00 -2.47
N PRO A 59 16.19 7.30 -1.33
CA PRO A 59 17.54 7.84 -1.31
C PRO A 59 18.53 6.84 -1.93
N SER A 60 19.41 7.32 -2.81
CA SER A 60 20.37 6.47 -3.54
C SER A 60 21.38 5.73 -2.65
N ASP A 61 21.57 6.20 -1.43
CA ASP A 61 22.51 5.69 -0.42
C ASP A 61 21.82 4.91 0.71
N SER A 62 20.54 4.59 0.57
CA SER A 62 19.74 3.90 1.58
C SER A 62 18.77 2.90 0.96
N ALA A 63 18.47 1.83 1.71
CA ALA A 63 17.37 0.92 1.38
C ALA A 63 16.03 1.37 2.00
N ALA A 64 16.05 2.42 2.82
CA ALA A 64 14.84 2.94 3.44
C ALA A 64 13.97 3.67 2.42
N ILE A 65 12.66 3.48 2.53
CA ILE A 65 11.66 4.26 1.81
C ILE A 65 11.09 5.28 2.80
N ILE A 66 11.15 6.56 2.45
CA ILE A 66 10.60 7.64 3.28
C ILE A 66 9.24 8.01 2.70
N HIS A 67 8.17 7.73 3.44
CA HIS A 67 6.80 8.09 3.08
C HIS A 67 6.37 9.35 3.82
N THR A 68 5.91 10.35 3.07
CA THR A 68 5.30 11.57 3.60
C THR A 68 3.85 11.64 3.12
N SER A 69 2.90 11.53 4.06
CA SER A 69 1.47 11.70 3.77
C SER A 69 1.14 13.17 3.49
N ASN A 70 0.25 13.40 2.52
CA ASN A 70 -0.45 14.69 2.36
C ASN A 70 -1.49 14.91 3.48
#